data_AF-E6XE69-F1
#
_entry.id   AF-E6XE69-F1
#
_cell.length_a   1.000
_cell.length_b   1.000
_cell.length_c   1.000
_cell.angle_alpha   90.00
_cell.angle_beta   90.00
_cell.angle_gamma   90.00
#
_symmetry.space_group_name_H-M   'P 1'
#
loop_
_entity.id
_entity.type
_entity.pdbx_description
1 polymer ?
#
loop_
_entity_poly.entity_id
_entity_poly.type
_entity_poly.pdbx_seq_one_letter_code
_entity_poly.pdbx_strand_id
1 'polypeptide(L)'
;MKPFFLLLLVTSLSTAQHTLSLPENETEPKATLADASFMTGHWIGEAFGGISEEIWTKAEGDSMMFSFRLVIDGKVDFYEIGHIIEEGETIHLQLKHFSGELDGWEAKDEFQDFPLVKKEDNALYFDGLTYKRISDNEMIAYVLAEEENGSTQEFKFIFKKQ
;
A
#
# COMPACT_ATOMS: atom_id res chain seq x y z
N MET A 1 41.65 -14.33 40.51
CA MET A 1 41.08 -14.61 39.17
C MET A 1 40.14 -13.46 38.84
N LYS A 2 40.39 -12.69 37.76
CA LYS A 2 39.52 -11.54 37.39
C LYS A 2 38.27 -12.08 36.68
N PRO A 3 37.06 -11.63 37.02
CA PRO A 3 35.86 -12.04 36.28
C PRO A 3 35.86 -11.36 34.90
N PHE A 4 35.70 -12.18 33.87
CA PHE A 4 35.52 -11.75 32.49
C PHE A 4 34.03 -11.43 32.30
N PHE A 5 33.70 -10.15 32.09
CA PHE A 5 32.34 -9.74 31.72
C PHE A 5 32.19 -9.91 30.20
N LEU A 6 31.43 -10.92 29.77
CA LEU A 6 31.01 -11.07 28.38
C LEU A 6 29.75 -10.21 28.18
N LEU A 7 29.92 -9.05 27.54
CA LEU A 7 28.80 -8.22 27.11
C LEU A 7 28.17 -8.85 25.86
N LEU A 8 27.06 -9.57 26.02
CA LEU A 8 26.27 -10.05 24.88
C LEU A 8 25.49 -8.85 24.32
N LEU A 9 25.93 -8.32 23.18
CA LEU A 9 25.16 -7.36 22.40
C LEU A 9 24.03 -8.14 21.71
N VAL A 10 22.83 -8.12 22.29
CA VAL A 10 21.63 -8.64 21.61
C VAL A 10 21.28 -7.62 20.53
N THR A 11 21.70 -7.90 19.29
CA THR A 11 21.21 -7.15 18.14
C THR A 11 19.77 -7.58 17.91
N SER A 12 18.81 -6.81 18.43
CA SER A 12 17.43 -6.88 17.96
C SER A 12 17.43 -6.62 16.46
N LEU A 13 17.01 -7.61 15.68
CA LEU A 13 16.67 -7.42 14.27
C LEU A 13 15.44 -6.51 14.25
N SER A 14 15.69 -5.20 14.26
CA SER A 14 14.66 -4.21 13.96
C SER A 14 14.34 -4.35 12.48
N THR A 15 13.22 -4.98 12.15
CA THR A 15 12.63 -4.83 10.81
C THR A 15 12.30 -3.35 10.64
N ALA A 16 12.88 -2.72 9.62
CA ALA A 16 12.55 -1.34 9.31
C ALA A 16 11.10 -1.29 8.84
N GLN A 17 10.25 -0.55 9.55
CA GLN A 17 8.88 -0.31 9.14
C GLN A 17 8.88 0.57 7.88
N HIS A 18 8.15 0.15 6.86
CA HIS A 18 8.07 0.83 5.57
C HIS A 18 6.78 1.61 5.38
N THR A 19 5.74 1.31 6.16
CA THR A 19 4.51 2.09 6.27
C THR A 19 4.61 3.17 7.34
N LEU A 20 3.83 4.24 7.19
CA LEU A 20 3.68 5.31 8.17
C LEU A 20 2.20 5.45 8.54
N SER A 21 1.91 6.04 9.69
CA SER A 21 0.55 6.42 10.06
C SER A 21 0.46 7.92 10.26
N LEU A 22 -0.68 8.50 9.93
CA LEU A 22 -0.94 9.93 10.12
C LEU A 22 -1.28 10.18 11.59
N PRO A 23 -0.49 10.97 12.34
CA PRO A 23 -0.88 11.36 13.69
C PRO A 23 -2.15 12.23 13.65
N GLU A 24 -3.06 12.05 14.62
CA GLU A 24 -4.36 12.76 14.70
C GLU A 24 -4.29 14.31 14.61
N ASN A 25 -3.12 14.91 14.78
CA ASN A 25 -2.93 16.37 14.79
C ASN A 25 -1.91 16.85 13.74
N GLU A 26 -1.50 16.02 12.79
CA GLU A 26 -0.67 16.45 11.67
C GLU A 26 -1.49 16.85 10.45
N THR A 27 -0.99 17.86 9.75
CA THR A 27 -1.55 18.30 8.47
C THR A 27 -1.00 17.44 7.36
N GLU A 28 -1.87 16.96 6.48
CA GLU A 28 -1.46 16.25 5.28
C GLU A 28 -0.56 17.12 4.38
N PRO A 29 0.50 16.54 3.80
CA PRO A 29 1.40 17.28 2.93
C PRO A 29 0.72 17.61 1.60
N LYS A 30 1.08 18.76 1.01
CA LYS A 30 0.53 19.14 -0.29
C LYS A 30 0.93 18.16 -1.39
N ALA A 31 -0.03 17.72 -2.18
CA ALA A 31 0.16 16.76 -3.25
C ALA A 31 -0.89 16.91 -4.36
N THR A 32 -0.57 16.34 -5.51
CA THR A 32 -1.42 16.32 -6.71
C THR A 32 -1.35 14.93 -7.35
N LEU A 33 -2.27 14.60 -8.24
CA LEU A 33 -2.24 13.32 -8.98
C LEU A 33 -0.96 13.13 -9.80
N ALA A 34 -0.28 14.23 -10.17
CA ALA A 34 1.00 14.17 -10.86
C ALA A 34 2.09 13.49 -10.02
N ASP A 35 2.04 13.61 -8.69
CA ASP A 35 2.97 12.96 -7.77
C ASP A 35 2.81 11.41 -7.80
N ALA A 36 1.61 10.91 -8.12
CA ALA A 36 1.31 9.47 -8.24
C ALA A 36 1.51 8.89 -9.65
N SER A 37 1.87 9.73 -10.64
CA SER A 37 1.96 9.32 -12.05
C SER A 37 2.93 8.15 -12.33
N PHE A 38 3.89 7.90 -11.44
CA PHE A 38 4.79 6.76 -11.57
C PHE A 38 4.10 5.40 -11.42
N MET A 39 2.93 5.36 -10.76
CA MET A 39 2.15 4.15 -10.52
C MET A 39 1.38 3.70 -11.76
N THR A 40 1.19 4.56 -12.77
CA THR A 40 0.45 4.20 -13.99
C THR A 40 1.07 2.98 -14.69
N GLY A 41 0.23 2.00 -15.00
CA GLY A 41 0.63 0.80 -15.71
C GLY A 41 -0.15 -0.44 -15.28
N HIS A 42 0.24 -1.56 -15.85
CA HIS A 42 -0.22 -2.90 -15.47
C HIS A 42 0.93 -3.61 -14.78
N TRP A 43 0.68 -4.08 -13.56
CA TRP A 43 1.68 -4.56 -12.61
C TRP A 43 1.28 -5.95 -12.12
N ILE A 44 2.23 -6.87 -12.11
CA ILE A 44 2.02 -8.23 -11.59
C ILE A 44 3.14 -8.58 -10.61
N GLY A 45 2.79 -9.20 -9.49
CA GLY A 45 3.70 -9.65 -8.45
C GLY A 45 3.21 -10.91 -7.75
N GLU A 46 4.07 -11.51 -6.93
CA GLU A 46 3.71 -12.61 -6.03
C GLU A 46 3.56 -12.07 -4.61
N ALA A 47 2.38 -12.23 -4.01
CA ALA A 47 2.09 -11.88 -2.62
C ALA A 47 0.92 -12.72 -2.09
N PHE A 48 0.79 -12.81 -0.76
CA PHE A 48 -0.24 -13.62 -0.09
C PHE A 48 -0.34 -15.09 -0.56
N GLY A 49 0.78 -15.67 -1.03
CA GLY A 49 0.78 -17.03 -1.57
C GLY A 49 0.13 -17.17 -2.94
N GLY A 50 -0.16 -16.07 -3.63
CA GLY A 50 -0.77 -16.03 -4.95
C GLY A 50 -0.15 -15.00 -5.89
N ILE A 51 -0.87 -14.73 -6.98
CA ILE A 51 -0.55 -13.69 -7.96
C ILE A 51 -1.38 -12.45 -7.66
N SER A 52 -0.71 -11.34 -7.36
CA SER A 52 -1.30 -10.02 -7.23
C SER A 52 -1.14 -9.24 -8.52
N GLU A 53 -2.22 -8.62 -8.98
CA GLU A 53 -2.26 -7.80 -10.19
C GLU A 53 -2.88 -6.45 -9.88
N GLU A 54 -2.20 -5.37 -10.27
CA GLU A 54 -2.70 -4.01 -10.16
C GLU A 54 -2.69 -3.33 -11.54
N ILE A 55 -3.77 -2.63 -11.86
CA ILE A 55 -3.87 -1.82 -13.08
C ILE A 55 -4.21 -0.40 -12.65
N TRP A 56 -3.31 0.53 -12.94
CA TRP A 56 -3.46 1.96 -12.64
C TRP A 56 -3.60 2.76 -13.93
N THR A 57 -4.64 3.59 -14.01
CA THR A 57 -4.83 4.49 -15.16
C THR A 57 -3.86 5.68 -15.10
N LYS A 58 -3.87 6.50 -16.16
CA LYS A 58 -3.42 7.88 -16.00
C LYS A 58 -4.46 8.65 -15.19
N ALA A 59 -4.03 9.72 -14.53
CA ALA A 59 -4.95 10.70 -13.98
C ALA A 59 -5.79 11.34 -15.12
N GLU A 60 -7.10 11.42 -14.92
CA GLU A 60 -8.05 12.10 -15.80
C GLU A 60 -9.17 12.71 -14.95
N GLY A 61 -9.47 13.99 -15.14
CA GLY A 61 -10.32 14.73 -14.20
C GLY A 61 -9.62 14.89 -12.85
N ASP A 62 -10.32 14.51 -11.78
CA ASP A 62 -9.90 14.60 -10.37
C ASP A 62 -9.46 13.25 -9.78
N SER A 63 -9.26 12.22 -10.62
CA SER A 63 -8.91 10.87 -10.15
C SER A 63 -7.90 10.13 -11.01
N MET A 64 -7.16 9.23 -10.37
CA MET A 64 -6.38 8.15 -10.97
C MET A 64 -6.96 6.82 -10.49
N MET A 65 -7.68 6.11 -11.36
CA MET A 65 -8.39 4.88 -11.02
C MET A 65 -7.45 3.67 -10.97
N PHE A 66 -7.76 2.71 -10.12
CA PHE A 66 -7.13 1.39 -10.16
C PHE A 66 -8.09 0.22 -9.91
N SER A 67 -7.61 -0.95 -10.27
CA SER A 67 -8.18 -2.24 -9.86
C SER A 67 -7.08 -3.17 -9.39
N PHE A 68 -7.37 -3.96 -8.36
CA PHE A 68 -6.52 -5.03 -7.84
C PHE A 68 -7.21 -6.38 -8.00
N ARG A 69 -6.42 -7.44 -8.20
CA ARG A 69 -6.86 -8.83 -8.13
C ARG A 69 -5.82 -9.71 -7.46
N LEU A 70 -6.26 -10.55 -6.52
CA LEU A 70 -5.46 -11.66 -5.98
C LEU A 70 -5.99 -13.00 -6.51
N VAL A 71 -5.08 -13.82 -7.06
CA VAL A 71 -5.38 -15.19 -7.51
C VAL A 71 -4.54 -16.20 -6.72
N ILE A 72 -5.19 -17.14 -6.03
CA ILE A 72 -4.57 -18.25 -5.31
C ILE A 72 -5.06 -19.57 -5.91
N ASP A 73 -4.14 -20.50 -6.20
CA ASP A 73 -4.45 -21.82 -6.78
C ASP A 73 -5.37 -21.76 -8.02
N GLY A 74 -5.19 -20.74 -8.86
CA GLY A 74 -5.95 -20.53 -10.10
C GLY A 74 -7.40 -20.04 -9.90
N LYS A 75 -7.75 -19.62 -8.68
CA LYS A 75 -9.04 -19.01 -8.34
C LYS A 75 -8.86 -17.60 -7.81
N VAL A 76 -9.82 -16.73 -8.08
CA VAL A 76 -9.80 -15.40 -7.49
C VAL A 76 -10.13 -15.51 -6.01
N ASP A 77 -9.30 -14.90 -5.19
CA ASP A 77 -9.52 -14.75 -3.76
C ASP A 77 -10.37 -13.49 -3.51
N PHE A 78 -9.86 -12.32 -3.91
CA PHE A 78 -10.58 -11.06 -3.85
C PHE A 78 -10.13 -10.05 -4.93
N TYR A 79 -10.90 -8.96 -5.05
CA TYR A 79 -10.62 -7.80 -5.87
C TYR A 79 -10.64 -6.52 -5.03
N GLU A 80 -10.01 -5.48 -5.56
CA GLU A 80 -10.25 -4.10 -5.12
C GLU A 80 -10.59 -3.23 -6.33
N ILE A 81 -11.41 -2.22 -6.10
CA ILE A 81 -11.61 -1.11 -7.02
C ILE A 81 -11.44 0.16 -6.21
N GLY A 82 -10.63 1.08 -6.73
CA GLY A 82 -10.34 2.31 -6.03
C GLY A 82 -9.76 3.40 -6.91
N HIS A 83 -9.31 4.46 -6.27
CA HIS A 83 -8.68 5.60 -6.92
C HIS A 83 -7.68 6.28 -5.97
N ILE A 84 -6.82 7.10 -6.57
CA ILE A 84 -6.22 8.24 -5.89
C ILE A 84 -6.98 9.49 -6.37
N ILE A 85 -7.51 10.29 -5.43
CA ILE A 85 -8.25 11.52 -5.72
C ILE A 85 -7.55 12.73 -5.12
N GLU A 86 -7.76 13.90 -5.72
CA GLU A 86 -7.39 15.19 -5.11
C GLU A 86 -8.52 15.70 -4.21
N GLU A 87 -8.21 15.90 -2.93
CA GLU A 87 -9.11 16.55 -1.97
C GLU A 87 -8.40 17.76 -1.35
N GLY A 88 -8.93 18.95 -1.56
CA GLY A 88 -8.29 20.19 -1.10
C GLY A 88 -6.95 20.46 -1.80
N GLU A 89 -5.84 20.41 -1.04
CA GLU A 89 -4.48 20.59 -1.56
C GLU A 89 -3.61 19.31 -1.42
N THR A 90 -4.24 18.16 -1.18
CA THR A 90 -3.60 16.85 -0.95
C THR A 90 -4.29 15.76 -1.79
N ILE A 91 -3.81 14.52 -1.68
CA ILE A 91 -4.38 13.34 -2.32
C ILE A 91 -4.73 12.26 -1.30
N HIS A 92 -5.79 11.51 -1.56
CA HIS A 92 -6.20 10.34 -0.78
C HIS A 92 -6.24 9.11 -1.68
N LEU A 93 -5.86 7.95 -1.16
CA LEU A 93 -6.13 6.67 -1.81
C LEU A 93 -7.37 6.06 -1.17
N GLN A 94 -8.39 5.76 -1.96
CA GLN A 94 -9.64 5.17 -1.48
C GLN A 94 -9.95 3.91 -2.27
N LEU A 95 -10.50 2.91 -1.59
CA LEU A 95 -10.87 1.65 -2.22
C LEU A 95 -12.03 0.95 -1.52
N LYS A 96 -12.59 -0.02 -2.23
CA LYS A 96 -13.48 -1.04 -1.70
C LYS A 96 -12.96 -2.42 -2.08
N HIS A 97 -13.21 -3.38 -1.20
CA HIS A 97 -12.89 -4.78 -1.43
C HIS A 97 -14.12 -5.55 -1.87
N PHE A 98 -13.88 -6.57 -2.70
CA PHE A 98 -14.91 -7.48 -3.20
C PHE A 98 -14.41 -8.91 -3.14
N SER A 99 -15.26 -9.85 -2.70
CA SER A 99 -14.98 -11.29 -2.83
C SER A 99 -14.78 -11.70 -4.29
N GLY A 100 -14.26 -12.90 -4.54
CA GLY A 100 -14.23 -13.50 -5.88
C GLY A 100 -15.61 -13.56 -6.58
N GLU A 101 -16.71 -13.54 -5.81
CA GLU A 101 -18.10 -13.53 -6.30
C GLU A 101 -18.71 -12.12 -6.37
N LEU A 102 -17.91 -11.08 -6.13
CA LEU A 102 -18.27 -9.65 -6.14
C LEU A 102 -19.14 -9.18 -4.97
N ASP A 103 -19.11 -9.89 -3.85
CA ASP A 103 -19.71 -9.39 -2.61
C ASP A 103 -18.80 -8.31 -1.98
N GLY A 104 -19.31 -7.10 -1.78
CA GLY A 104 -18.57 -6.01 -1.16
C GLY A 104 -18.34 -6.23 0.34
N TRP A 105 -17.14 -5.90 0.84
CA TRP A 105 -16.83 -5.99 2.27
C TRP A 105 -17.30 -4.77 3.04
N GLU A 106 -17.07 -3.57 2.48
CA GLU A 106 -17.58 -2.32 3.03
C GLU A 106 -19.08 -2.17 2.78
N ALA A 107 -19.74 -1.40 3.64
CA ALA A 107 -21.13 -1.02 3.40
C ALA A 107 -21.26 -0.24 2.07
N LYS A 108 -22.49 -0.19 1.55
CA LYS A 108 -22.79 0.43 0.25
C LYS A 108 -22.18 1.83 0.10
N ASP A 109 -22.32 2.66 1.13
CA ASP A 109 -21.92 4.07 1.12
C ASP A 109 -20.59 4.32 1.88
N GLU A 110 -19.83 3.26 2.19
CA GLU A 110 -18.55 3.31 2.89
C GLU A 110 -17.39 2.83 2.02
N PHE A 111 -16.18 3.28 2.29
CA PHE A 111 -14.94 2.88 1.62
C PHE A 111 -13.78 2.97 2.61
N GLN A 112 -12.67 2.30 2.32
CA GLN A 112 -11.42 2.55 3.02
C GLN A 112 -10.81 3.84 2.48
N ASP A 113 -10.36 4.72 3.37
CA ASP A 113 -9.68 5.97 3.06
C ASP A 113 -8.30 5.97 3.67
N PHE A 114 -7.29 6.21 2.84
CA PHE A 114 -5.88 6.25 3.21
C PHE A 114 -5.34 7.65 2.89
N PRO A 115 -5.35 8.57 3.86
CA PRO A 115 -4.81 9.91 3.70
C PRO A 115 -3.31 9.88 3.41
N LEU A 116 -2.80 10.90 2.70
CA LEU A 116 -1.37 11.01 2.45
C LEU A 116 -0.64 11.44 3.73
N VAL A 117 0.37 10.66 4.13
CA VAL A 117 1.24 10.94 5.28
C VAL A 117 2.51 11.67 4.84
N LYS A 118 3.11 11.22 3.74
CA LYS A 118 4.40 11.73 3.26
C LYS A 118 4.58 11.46 1.77
N LYS A 119 5.28 12.36 1.08
CA LYS A 119 5.80 12.09 -0.27
C LYS A 119 7.31 12.29 -0.37
N GLU A 120 7.93 11.51 -1.22
CA GLU A 120 9.33 11.58 -1.64
C GLU A 120 9.42 11.45 -3.16
N ASP A 121 10.56 11.76 -3.78
CA ASP A 121 10.75 11.75 -5.24
C ASP A 121 10.43 10.40 -5.92
N ASN A 122 10.47 9.30 -5.16
CA ASN A 122 10.19 7.96 -5.64
C ASN A 122 9.23 7.16 -4.74
N ALA A 123 8.53 7.81 -3.81
CA ALA A 123 7.62 7.11 -2.91
C ALA A 123 6.44 7.97 -2.46
N LEU A 124 5.28 7.34 -2.32
CA LEU A 124 4.11 7.89 -1.65
C LEU A 124 3.78 7.03 -0.44
N TYR A 125 3.59 7.68 0.70
CA TYR A 125 3.22 7.07 1.96
C TYR A 125 1.82 7.55 2.30
N PHE A 126 0.85 6.67 2.16
CA PHE A 126 -0.49 6.83 2.71
C PHE A 126 -0.55 6.16 4.09
N ASP A 127 -1.57 6.43 4.89
CA ASP A 127 -1.69 5.79 6.21
C ASP A 127 -1.74 4.26 6.05
N GLY A 128 -0.81 3.54 6.66
CA GLY A 128 -0.71 2.09 6.56
C GLY A 128 -0.32 1.54 5.18
N LEU A 129 -0.03 2.39 4.18
CA LEU A 129 0.23 1.97 2.80
C LEU A 129 1.37 2.76 2.17
N THR A 130 2.28 2.10 1.45
CA THR A 130 3.40 2.79 0.80
C THR A 130 3.69 2.22 -0.56
N TYR A 131 3.71 3.08 -1.58
CA TYR A 131 4.15 2.73 -2.93
C TYR A 131 5.51 3.35 -3.21
N LYS A 132 6.48 2.54 -3.66
CA LYS A 132 7.83 2.97 -3.99
C LYS A 132 8.18 2.57 -5.42
N ARG A 133 8.58 3.55 -6.23
CA ARG A 133 9.24 3.31 -7.52
C ARG A 133 10.68 2.83 -7.29
N ILE A 134 10.98 1.66 -7.82
CA ILE A 134 12.35 1.10 -7.85
C ILE A 134 12.99 1.35 -9.22
N SER A 135 12.22 1.17 -10.28
CA SER A 135 12.59 1.50 -11.66
C SER A 135 11.33 1.74 -12.49
N ASP A 136 11.47 2.02 -13.78
CA ASP A 136 10.31 2.19 -14.69
C ASP A 136 9.45 0.92 -14.81
N ASN A 137 10.04 -0.25 -14.49
CA ASN A 137 9.43 -1.57 -14.60
C ASN A 137 9.29 -2.31 -13.26
N GLU A 138 9.61 -1.66 -12.13
CA GLU A 138 9.50 -2.27 -10.81
C GLU A 138 8.97 -1.27 -9.77
N MET A 139 7.93 -1.70 -9.06
CA MET A 139 7.30 -0.98 -7.97
C MET A 139 7.20 -1.91 -6.76
N ILE A 140 7.35 -1.36 -5.56
CA ILE A 140 7.10 -2.10 -4.32
C ILE A 140 5.95 -1.42 -3.60
N ALA A 141 4.97 -2.20 -3.17
CA ALA A 141 3.95 -1.77 -2.22
C ALA A 141 4.22 -2.39 -0.85
N TYR A 142 3.98 -1.63 0.21
CA TYR A 142 3.95 -2.12 1.59
C TYR A 142 2.58 -1.83 2.17
N VAL A 143 1.93 -2.84 2.75
CA VAL A 143 0.58 -2.75 3.31
C VAL A 143 0.62 -3.20 4.76
N LEU A 144 0.14 -2.36 5.68
CA LEU A 144 -0.07 -2.72 7.08
C LEU A 144 -1.47 -3.30 7.22
N ALA A 145 -1.59 -4.59 7.54
CA ALA A 145 -2.86 -5.21 7.83
C ALA A 145 -2.98 -5.52 9.33
N GLU A 146 -4.20 -5.46 9.85
CA GLU A 146 -4.54 -5.91 11.20
C GLU A 146 -5.01 -7.37 11.14
N GLU A 147 -4.43 -8.20 11.99
CA GLU A 147 -4.78 -9.61 12.16
C GLU A 147 -5.94 -9.76 13.16
N GLU A 148 -6.66 -10.88 13.13
CA GLU A 148 -7.82 -11.13 14.03
C GLU A 148 -7.49 -10.99 15.54
N ASN A 149 -6.23 -11.15 15.92
CA ASN A 149 -5.75 -11.03 17.30
C ASN A 149 -5.40 -9.58 17.71
N GLY A 150 -5.64 -8.60 16.83
CA GLY A 150 -5.32 -7.18 17.03
C GLY A 150 -3.83 -6.84 16.88
N SER A 151 -3.00 -7.79 16.42
CA SER A 151 -1.63 -7.49 16.03
C SER A 151 -1.60 -6.99 14.59
N THR A 152 -0.60 -6.18 14.25
CA THR A 152 -0.43 -5.70 12.88
C THR A 152 0.74 -6.41 12.20
N GLN A 153 0.58 -6.67 10.90
CA GLN A 153 1.60 -7.24 10.06
C GLN A 153 1.78 -6.39 8.80
N GLU A 154 3.04 -6.06 8.48
CA GLU A 154 3.39 -5.40 7.23
C GLU A 154 3.67 -6.45 6.15
N PHE A 155 2.98 -6.33 5.03
CA PHE A 155 3.15 -7.16 3.83
C PHE A 155 3.87 -6.38 2.75
N LYS A 156 4.82 -7.03 2.07
CA LYS A 156 5.58 -6.46 0.96
C LYS A 156 5.20 -7.12 -0.35
N PHE A 157 4.86 -6.30 -1.34
CA PHE A 157 4.50 -6.70 -2.68
C PHE A 157 5.56 -6.19 -3.64
N ILE A 158 6.13 -7.07 -4.44
CA ILE A 158 7.09 -6.68 -5.48
C ILE A 158 6.39 -6.85 -6.82
N PHE A 159 6.12 -5.73 -7.47
CA PHE A 159 5.42 -5.67 -8.74
C PHE A 159 6.38 -5.44 -9.90
N LYS A 160 6.12 -6.14 -11.01
CA LYS A 160 6.79 -5.97 -12.30
C LYS A 160 5.78 -5.49 -13.33
N LYS A 161 6.17 -4.47 -14.09
CA LYS A 161 5.36 -3.94 -15.18
C LYS A 161 5.28 -4.95 -16.33
N GLN A 162 4.09 -5.08 -16.93
CA GLN A 162 3.82 -5.94 -18.10
C GLN A 162 4.08 -5.22 -19.43
#